data_AF-A0A351SJR6-F1
#
_entry.id   AF-A0A351SJR6-F1
#
_cell.length_a   1.000
_cell.length_b   1.000
_cell.length_c   1.000
_cell.angle_alpha   90.00
_cell.angle_beta   90.00
_cell.angle_gamma   90.00
#
_symmetry.space_group_name_H-M   'P 1'
#
loop_
_entity.id
_entity.type
_entity.pdbx_description
1 polymer ?
#
loop_
_entity_poly.entity_id
_entity_poly.type
_entity_poly.pdbx_seq_one_letter_code
_entity_poly.pdbx_strand_id
1 'polypeptide(L)'
;GLVVGLNGTGDSVNQTQFTGQSLKALISKYGITLPENVNPSSKNIAAVTVHADLPAFAKPGQLIDITVSSLGDSKSLRGGTLLMTPLRGVDGQVYAIAQGNLIVGGFGVDSPDGSKITVNIPSVGRIPNG
;
A
#
# COMPACT_ATOMS: atom_id res chain seq x y z
N GLY A 1 -4.61 -1.59 4.22
CA GLY A 1 -3.20 -1.80 4.61
C GLY A 1 -2.44 -0.50 4.50
N LEU A 2 -1.14 -0.54 4.79
CA LEU A 2 -0.24 0.60 4.63
C LEU A 2 1.00 0.18 3.86
N VAL A 3 1.36 0.93 2.83
CA VAL A 3 2.62 0.77 2.10
C VAL A 3 3.59 1.86 2.53
N VAL A 4 4.85 1.51 2.75
CA VAL A 4 5.93 2.40 3.19
C VAL A 4 7.14 2.28 2.26
N GLY A 5 8.07 3.25 2.33
CA GLY A 5 9.31 3.22 1.54
C GLY A 5 9.16 3.80 0.13
N LEU A 6 8.10 4.57 -0.13
CA LEU A 6 7.87 5.18 -1.43
C LEU A 6 8.81 6.37 -1.67
N ASN A 7 9.43 6.45 -2.85
CA ASN A 7 10.37 7.51 -3.17
C ASN A 7 9.66 8.79 -3.63
N GLY A 8 8.97 9.47 -2.71
CA GLY A 8 8.29 10.74 -2.99
C GLY A 8 6.95 10.60 -3.72
N THR A 9 6.50 9.37 -3.97
CA THR A 9 5.29 9.06 -4.75
C THR A 9 4.07 8.72 -3.90
N GLY A 10 4.20 8.71 -2.57
CA GLY A 10 3.10 8.44 -1.65
C GLY A 10 2.00 9.49 -1.64
N ASP A 11 1.03 9.27 -0.77
CA ASP A 11 -0.14 10.10 -0.57
C ASP A 11 0.25 11.55 -0.18
N SER A 12 -0.60 12.55 -0.41
CA SER A 12 -0.36 13.92 0.04
C SER A 12 -1.08 14.20 1.36
N VAL A 13 -0.37 14.73 2.39
CA VAL A 13 -0.98 15.11 3.69
C VAL A 13 -2.27 15.92 3.52
N ASN A 14 -2.30 16.83 2.55
CA ASN A 14 -3.40 17.77 2.36
C ASN A 14 -4.65 17.18 1.69
N GLN A 15 -4.52 16.04 0.99
CA GLN A 15 -5.61 15.42 0.24
C GLN A 15 -6.12 14.13 0.89
N THR A 16 -5.28 13.47 1.70
CA THR A 16 -5.57 12.13 2.24
C THR A 16 -5.29 12.08 3.75
N GLN A 17 -6.19 12.71 4.51
CA GLN A 17 -6.13 12.76 5.98
C GLN A 17 -6.11 11.36 6.64
N PHE A 18 -6.72 10.35 6.00
CA PHE A 18 -6.80 8.98 6.50
C PHE A 18 -5.44 8.25 6.50
N THR A 19 -4.51 8.60 5.61
CA THR A 19 -3.16 8.00 5.57
C THR A 19 -2.33 8.45 6.77
N GLY A 20 -2.42 9.74 7.12
CA GLY A 20 -1.80 10.30 8.33
C GLY A 20 -2.34 9.67 9.61
N GLN A 21 -3.66 9.49 9.71
CA GLN A 21 -4.29 8.81 10.85
C GLN A 21 -3.89 7.34 10.97
N SER A 22 -3.86 6.62 9.84
CA SER A 22 -3.44 5.22 9.80
C SER A 22 -2.00 5.03 10.28
N LEU A 23 -1.09 5.92 9.84
CA LEU A 23 0.28 5.87 10.33
C LEU A 23 0.38 6.24 11.82
N LYS A 24 -0.32 7.29 12.27
CA LYS A 24 -0.34 7.66 13.71
C LYS A 24 -0.80 6.47 14.55
N ALA A 25 -1.88 5.78 14.16
CA ALA A 25 -2.36 4.59 14.84
C ALA A 25 -1.34 3.45 14.87
N LEU A 26 -0.60 3.22 13.77
CA LEU A 26 0.47 2.21 13.74
C LEU A 26 1.65 2.60 14.62
N ILE A 27 2.12 3.83 14.54
CA ILE A 27 3.26 4.30 15.35
C ILE A 27 2.90 4.28 16.85
N SER A 28 1.66 4.64 17.21
CA SER A 28 1.16 4.49 18.58
C SER A 28 1.09 3.03 19.03
N LYS A 29 0.77 2.07 18.14
CA LYS A 29 0.86 0.64 18.46
C LYS A 29 2.29 0.17 18.76
N TYR A 30 3.30 0.86 18.22
CA TYR A 30 4.71 0.61 18.52
C TYR A 30 5.22 1.40 19.73
N GLY A 31 4.33 2.05 20.50
CA GLY A 31 4.67 2.77 21.72
C GLY A 31 5.31 4.14 21.49
N ILE A 32 5.26 4.65 20.26
CA ILE A 32 5.80 5.96 19.90
C ILE A 32 4.62 6.94 19.79
N THR A 33 4.66 8.00 20.57
CA THR A 33 3.63 9.06 20.55
C THR A 33 4.08 10.18 19.64
N LEU A 34 3.36 10.42 18.54
CA LEU A 34 3.61 11.61 17.71
C LEU A 34 2.98 12.84 18.35
N PRO A 35 3.66 14.00 18.36
CA PRO A 35 3.03 15.27 18.69
C PRO A 35 1.88 15.56 17.72
N GLU A 36 0.79 16.17 18.21
CA GLU A 36 -0.43 16.38 17.41
C GLU A 36 -0.18 17.15 16.11
N ASN A 37 0.78 18.08 16.14
CA ASN A 37 1.20 18.94 15.03
C ASN A 37 2.21 18.29 14.06
N VAL A 38 2.67 17.07 14.32
CA VAL A 38 3.57 16.36 13.38
C VAL A 38 2.71 15.51 12.46
N ASN A 39 2.64 15.92 11.18
CA ASN A 39 2.16 15.06 10.12
C ASN A 39 3.35 14.29 9.54
N PRO A 40 3.45 12.98 9.79
CA PRO A 40 4.55 12.19 9.27
C PRO A 40 4.53 12.17 7.73
N SER A 41 5.72 12.08 7.13
CA SER A 41 5.96 12.29 5.70
C SER A 41 5.00 11.48 4.80
N SER A 42 4.02 12.19 4.24
CA SER A 42 2.99 11.59 3.37
C SER A 42 3.54 11.01 2.08
N LYS A 43 4.61 11.60 1.53
CA LYS A 43 5.18 11.16 0.24
C LYS A 43 6.01 9.88 0.30
N ASN A 44 6.25 9.34 1.49
CA ASN A 44 6.90 8.05 1.69
C ASN A 44 5.91 6.89 1.92
N ILE A 45 4.61 7.20 2.05
CA ILE A 45 3.62 6.28 2.58
C ILE A 45 2.35 6.36 1.73
N ALA A 46 1.67 5.23 1.54
CA ALA A 46 0.36 5.20 0.91
C ALA A 46 -0.60 4.32 1.70
N ALA A 47 -1.82 4.82 1.91
CA ALA A 47 -2.94 3.98 2.31
C ALA A 47 -3.37 3.15 1.10
N VAL A 48 -3.57 1.85 1.34
CA VAL A 48 -3.84 0.89 0.27
C VAL A 48 -4.98 -0.05 0.61
N THR A 49 -5.68 -0.50 -0.41
CA THR A 49 -6.52 -1.69 -0.36
C THR A 49 -5.70 -2.90 -0.79
N VAL A 50 -5.98 -4.03 -0.16
CA VAL A 50 -5.31 -5.30 -0.46
C VAL A 50 -6.39 -6.31 -0.81
N HIS A 51 -6.25 -6.95 -1.96
CA HIS A 51 -7.18 -7.94 -2.46
C HIS A 51 -6.43 -9.22 -2.82
N ALA A 52 -7.07 -10.37 -2.61
CA ALA A 52 -6.51 -11.67 -2.91
C ALA A 52 -7.65 -12.62 -3.29
N ASP A 53 -7.39 -13.47 -4.29
CA ASP A 53 -8.28 -14.57 -4.63
C ASP A 53 -7.88 -15.80 -3.81
N LEU A 54 -8.76 -16.23 -2.91
CA LEU A 54 -8.53 -17.43 -2.12
C LEU A 54 -8.96 -18.67 -2.93
N PRO A 55 -8.04 -19.56 -3.33
CA PRO A 55 -8.41 -20.74 -4.09
C PRO A 55 -9.27 -21.69 -3.25
N ALA A 56 -10.12 -22.47 -3.94
CA ALA A 56 -10.90 -23.51 -3.29
C ALA A 56 -9.97 -24.50 -2.56
N PHE A 57 -10.37 -24.91 -1.35
CA PHE A 57 -9.61 -25.84 -0.50
C PHE A 57 -8.21 -25.33 -0.10
N ALA A 58 -8.01 -24.01 -0.03
CA ALA A 58 -6.78 -23.42 0.49
C ALA A 58 -6.45 -23.97 1.88
N LYS A 59 -5.19 -24.34 2.08
CA LYS A 59 -4.70 -24.90 3.36
C LYS A 59 -3.99 -23.83 4.18
N PRO A 60 -4.00 -23.93 5.53
CA PRO A 60 -3.13 -23.11 6.36
C PRO A 60 -1.67 -23.21 5.91
N GLY A 61 -1.02 -22.06 5.74
CA GLY A 61 0.37 -21.95 5.26
C GLY A 61 0.53 -21.95 3.74
N GLN A 62 -0.55 -22.12 2.97
CA GLN A 62 -0.50 -21.92 1.53
C GLN A 62 -0.32 -20.44 1.21
N LEU A 63 0.64 -20.14 0.34
CA LEU A 63 0.87 -18.79 -0.16
C LEU A 63 -0.17 -18.45 -1.24
N ILE A 64 -0.63 -17.21 -1.25
CA ILE A 64 -1.60 -16.70 -2.23
C ILE A 64 -1.09 -15.40 -2.83
N ASP A 65 -1.36 -15.18 -4.11
CA ASP A 65 -1.04 -13.91 -4.73
C ASP A 65 -1.95 -12.81 -4.21
N ILE A 66 -1.38 -11.63 -3.99
CA ILE A 66 -2.14 -10.46 -3.60
C ILE A 66 -1.92 -9.30 -4.58
N THR A 67 -2.96 -8.49 -4.71
CA THR A 67 -2.94 -7.23 -5.44
C THR A 67 -3.17 -6.09 -4.45
N VAL A 68 -2.31 -5.09 -4.53
CA VAL A 68 -2.34 -3.90 -3.68
C VAL A 68 -2.62 -2.70 -4.56
N SER A 69 -3.63 -1.92 -4.19
CA SER A 69 -4.03 -0.72 -4.92
C SER A 69 -3.99 0.49 -4.00
N SER A 70 -3.51 1.63 -4.49
CA SER A 70 -3.56 2.86 -3.71
C SER A 70 -5.02 3.26 -3.45
N LEU A 71 -5.32 3.61 -2.21
CA LEU A 71 -6.61 4.15 -1.81
C LEU A 71 -6.62 5.68 -1.91
N GLY A 72 -5.45 6.29 -1.73
CA GLY A 72 -5.23 7.73 -1.79
C GLY A 72 -4.76 8.25 -3.15
N ASP A 73 -4.08 9.39 -3.10
CA ASP A 73 -3.54 10.13 -4.24
C ASP A 73 -2.07 9.78 -4.56
N SER A 74 -1.57 8.65 -4.03
CA SER A 74 -0.26 8.10 -4.37
C SER A 74 -0.08 7.98 -5.88
N LYS A 75 1.00 8.57 -6.39
CA LYS A 75 1.37 8.55 -7.82
C LYS A 75 1.94 7.20 -8.25
N SER A 76 2.56 6.48 -7.33
CA SER A 76 3.12 5.16 -7.59
C SER A 76 3.40 4.39 -6.30
N LEU A 77 3.12 3.09 -6.33
CA LEU A 77 3.50 2.15 -5.27
C LEU A 77 4.86 1.48 -5.49
N ARG A 78 5.59 1.88 -6.55
CA ARG A 78 6.85 1.25 -6.95
C ARG A 78 7.91 1.45 -5.87
N GLY A 79 8.61 0.36 -5.52
CA GLY A 79 9.64 0.36 -4.48
C GLY A 79 9.09 0.38 -3.06
N GLY A 80 7.76 0.35 -2.89
CA GLY A 80 7.14 0.25 -1.59
C GLY A 80 7.13 -1.16 -1.03
N THR A 81 6.93 -1.23 0.29
CA THR A 81 6.69 -2.46 1.06
C THR A 81 5.33 -2.37 1.76
N LEU A 82 4.49 -3.37 1.57
CA LEU A 82 3.23 -3.55 2.30
C LEU A 82 3.54 -4.04 3.70
N LEU A 83 3.08 -3.29 4.71
CA LEU A 83 3.08 -3.74 6.08
C LEU A 83 2.04 -4.83 6.30
N MET A 84 2.34 -5.75 7.23
CA MET A 84 1.46 -6.86 7.60
C MET A 84 -0.01 -6.44 7.71
N THR A 85 -0.82 -6.96 6.79
CA THR A 85 -2.23 -6.62 6.64
C THR A 85 -3.05 -7.91 6.67
N PRO A 86 -3.92 -8.10 7.67
CA PRO A 86 -4.84 -9.24 7.68
C PRO A 86 -5.92 -9.07 6.61
N LEU A 87 -6.16 -10.12 5.84
CA LEU A 87 -7.23 -10.21 4.86
C LEU A 87 -8.44 -10.90 5.48
N ARG A 88 -9.57 -10.21 5.45
CA ARG A 88 -10.81 -10.67 6.08
C ARG A 88 -11.85 -11.03 5.04
N GLY A 89 -12.57 -12.12 5.32
CA GLY A 89 -13.76 -12.48 4.59
C GLY A 89 -14.93 -11.55 4.93
N VAL A 90 -16.02 -11.70 4.18
CA VAL A 90 -17.27 -10.96 4.43
C VAL A 90 -17.92 -11.31 5.77
N ASP A 91 -17.55 -12.46 6.34
CA ASP A 91 -17.92 -12.93 7.68
C ASP A 91 -17.07 -12.31 8.80
N GLY A 92 -16.07 -11.48 8.45
CA GLY A 92 -15.16 -10.82 9.37
C GLY A 92 -13.98 -11.68 9.86
N GLN A 93 -13.89 -12.95 9.48
CA GLN A 93 -12.80 -13.84 9.86
C GLN A 93 -11.54 -13.54 9.04
N VAL A 94 -10.36 -13.76 9.63
CA VAL A 94 -9.08 -13.61 8.94
C VAL A 94 -8.76 -14.89 8.19
N TYR A 95 -8.68 -14.82 6.86
CA TYR A 95 -8.37 -15.97 6.00
C TYR A 95 -6.90 -16.01 5.58
N ALA A 96 -6.25 -14.85 5.50
CA ALA A 96 -4.85 -14.73 5.11
C ALA A 96 -4.20 -13.51 5.75
N ILE A 97 -2.88 -13.49 5.73
CA ILE A 97 -2.06 -12.34 6.11
C ILE A 97 -1.21 -12.00 4.89
N ALA A 98 -1.18 -10.72 4.53
CA ALA A 98 -0.45 -10.22 3.38
C ALA A 98 0.67 -9.27 3.82
N GLN A 99 1.87 -9.41 3.26
CA GLN A 99 3.00 -8.51 3.52
C GLN A 99 4.11 -8.63 2.47
N GLY A 100 4.94 -7.61 2.35
CA GLY A 100 6.18 -7.71 1.58
C GLY A 100 6.31 -6.67 0.49
N ASN A 101 7.29 -6.88 -0.40
CA ASN A 101 7.71 -5.89 -1.37
C ASN A 101 6.81 -5.90 -2.60
N LEU A 102 6.39 -4.72 -3.04
CA LEU A 102 5.51 -4.59 -4.19
C LEU A 102 6.27 -4.63 -5.50
N ILE A 103 5.78 -5.45 -6.41
CA ILE A 103 6.17 -5.44 -7.82
C ILE A 103 5.12 -4.63 -8.57
N VAL A 104 5.54 -3.52 -9.17
CA VAL A 104 4.66 -2.62 -9.94
C VAL A 104 5.06 -2.70 -11.41
N GLY A 105 4.13 -3.10 -12.26
CA GLY A 105 4.36 -3.27 -13.70
C GLY A 105 4.35 -1.98 -14.51
N GLY A 106 4.16 -0.81 -13.89
CA GLY A 106 4.01 0.47 -14.60
C GLY A 106 5.18 1.43 -14.49
N PHE A 107 5.44 2.11 -15.61
CA PHE A 107 6.39 3.22 -15.72
C PHE A 107 5.63 4.44 -16.26
N GLY A 108 5.58 5.50 -15.45
CA GLY A 108 5.26 6.85 -15.92
C GLY A 108 6.58 7.59 -16.12
N VAL A 109 6.87 7.99 -17.35
CA VAL A 109 8.03 8.82 -17.65
C VAL A 109 7.51 10.20 -18.05
N ASP A 110 7.86 11.22 -17.27
CA ASP A 110 7.66 12.61 -17.66
C ASP A 110 8.80 12.98 -18.62
N SER A 111 8.50 13.08 -19.91
CA SER A 111 9.48 13.56 -20.90
C SER A 111 9.67 15.08 -20.76
N PRO A 112 10.89 15.61 -20.94
CA PRO A 112 11.16 17.05 -20.89
C PRO A 112 10.31 17.89 -21.86
N ASP A 113 9.81 17.27 -22.93
CA ASP A 113 8.93 17.85 -23.95
C ASP A 113 7.45 17.96 -23.51
N GLY A 114 7.13 17.66 -22.25
CA GLY A 114 5.77 17.74 -21.71
C GLY A 114 4.86 16.56 -22.11
N SER A 115 5.37 15.57 -22.84
CA SER A 115 4.66 14.34 -23.15
C SER A 115 4.68 13.39 -21.95
N LYS A 116 3.49 13.00 -21.47
CA LYS A 116 3.32 11.97 -20.44
C LYS A 116 3.08 10.62 -21.10
N ILE A 117 4.10 9.77 -21.11
CA ILE A 117 3.92 8.37 -21.51
C ILE A 117 3.71 7.57 -20.24
N THR A 118 2.47 7.14 -20.02
CA THR A 118 2.13 6.22 -18.92
C THR A 118 1.90 4.84 -19.52
N VAL A 119 2.83 3.91 -19.26
CA VAL A 119 2.65 2.49 -19.60
C VAL A 119 2.27 1.75 -18.32
N ASN A 120 1.09 1.13 -18.32
CA ASN A 120 0.43 0.46 -17.18
C ASN A 120 0.02 1.40 -16.03
N ILE A 121 -0.51 0.82 -14.95
CA ILE A 121 -1.10 1.54 -13.80
C ILE A 121 -0.08 1.53 -12.64
N PRO A 122 0.66 2.63 -12.37
CA PRO A 122 1.73 2.66 -11.36
C PRO A 122 1.21 2.67 -9.91
N SER A 123 -0.09 2.91 -9.72
CA SER A 123 -0.79 2.89 -8.42
C SER A 123 -1.25 1.50 -7.98
N VAL A 124 -0.95 0.46 -8.78
CA VAL A 124 -1.27 -0.94 -8.46
C VAL A 124 0.02 -1.76 -8.47
N GLY A 125 0.21 -2.57 -7.43
CA GLY A 125 1.31 -3.52 -7.31
C GLY A 125 0.80 -4.92 -6.96
N ARG A 126 1.61 -5.94 -7.27
CA ARG A 126 1.39 -7.33 -6.86
C ARG A 126 2.47 -7.75 -5.88
N ILE A 127 2.10 -8.60 -4.94
CA ILE A 127 3.05 -9.39 -4.14
C ILE A 127 2.74 -10.85 -4.47
N PRO A 128 3.52 -11.48 -5.37
CA PRO A 128 3.35 -12.89 -5.67
C PRO A 128 3.63 -13.71 -4.42
N ASN A 129 2.78 -14.70 -4.15
CA ASN A 129 2.89 -15.57 -2.99
C ASN A 129 2.88 -14.85 -1.63
N GLY A 130 2.21 -13.69 -1.54
CA GLY A 130 1.54 -13.23 -0.32
C GLY A 130 2.41 -12.70 0.81
#